data_AF-A0A382U1R8-F1
#
_entry.id   AF-A0A382U1R8-F1
#
_cell.length_a   1.000
_cell.length_b   1.000
_cell.length_c   1.000
_cell.angle_alpha   90.00
_cell.angle_beta   90.00
_cell.angle_gamma   90.00
#
_symmetry.space_group_name_H-M   'P 1'
#
loop_
_entity.id
_entity.type
_entity.pdbx_description
1 polymer ?
#
loop_
_entity_poly.entity_id
_entity_poly.type
_entity_poly.pdbx_seq_one_letter_code
_entity_poly.pdbx_strand_id
1 'polypeptide(L)'
;FNTMRNPAITHDPRQIMRRGLEAAEGSSRPVLYGPRFDGDFPLDEQLPCLRPGDVVTYTFGDLEDNIIAKGRVRSAVWDARARGVLFDAGHGMRSFSFQIADIAIAEGFFPDTISTDQYNRHVGSDPQHDLPRTMSKFIATGMSETEVFARATLRPAELLGLHGTGGVPFAVGHTRGSSSTTASGVECT
;
A
#
# COMPACT_ATOMS: atom_id res chain seq x y z
N PHE A 1 -5.87 -3.02 9.20
CA PHE A 1 -6.05 -2.67 10.63
C PHE A 1 -4.69 -2.27 11.20
N ASN A 2 -4.68 -1.54 12.32
CA ASN A 2 -3.46 -0.97 12.88
C ASN A 2 -3.14 -1.61 14.24
N THR A 3 -1.92 -2.10 14.42
CA THR A 3 -1.42 -2.68 15.68
C THR A 3 -0.60 -1.70 16.54
N MET A 4 -0.64 -0.41 16.24
CA MET A 4 0.00 0.65 17.04
C MET A 4 -0.49 0.64 18.48
N ARG A 5 0.42 0.88 19.44
CA ARG A 5 0.10 0.94 20.86
C ARG A 5 -0.82 2.12 21.17
N ASN A 6 -1.95 1.81 21.81
CA ASN A 6 -2.72 2.78 22.58
C ASN A 6 -2.27 2.67 24.05
N PRO A 7 -1.66 3.71 24.65
CA PRO A 7 -1.21 3.67 26.04
C PRO A 7 -2.33 3.40 27.05
N ALA A 8 -3.58 3.72 26.69
CA ALA A 8 -4.75 3.53 27.56
C ALA A 8 -5.30 2.10 27.52
N ILE A 9 -4.79 1.22 26.66
CA ILE A 9 -5.36 -0.11 26.44
C ILE A 9 -4.26 -1.16 26.30
N THR A 10 -4.11 -2.01 27.31
CA THR A 10 -3.14 -3.12 27.30
C THR A 10 -3.76 -4.34 26.61
N HIS A 11 -3.36 -4.59 25.37
CA HIS A 11 -3.67 -5.83 24.64
C HIS A 11 -2.38 -6.46 24.13
N ASP A 12 -2.36 -7.80 24.06
CA ASP A 12 -1.30 -8.53 23.39
C ASP A 12 -1.36 -8.26 21.87
N PRO A 13 -0.32 -7.66 21.26
CA PRO A 13 -0.32 -7.34 19.83
C PRO A 13 -0.43 -8.58 18.93
N ARG A 14 0.05 -9.74 19.40
CA ARG A 14 -0.07 -11.01 18.67
C ARG A 14 -1.53 -11.45 18.60
N GLN A 15 -2.29 -11.26 19.68
CA GLN A 15 -3.72 -11.53 19.71
C GLN A 15 -4.50 -10.60 18.75
N ILE A 16 -4.13 -9.32 18.67
CA ILE A 16 -4.75 -8.38 17.73
C ILE A 16 -4.48 -8.81 16.29
N MET A 17 -3.22 -9.15 15.97
CA MET A 17 -2.85 -9.62 14.63
C MET A 17 -3.62 -10.88 14.25
N ARG A 18 -3.66 -11.89 15.14
CA ARG A 18 -4.43 -13.13 14.91
C ARG A 18 -5.90 -12.83 14.61
N ARG A 19 -6.57 -12.02 15.42
CA ARG A 19 -7.99 -11.69 15.22
C ARG A 19 -8.23 -10.92 13.91
N GLY A 20 -7.32 -10.02 13.55
CA GLY A 20 -7.38 -9.29 12.29
C GLY A 20 -7.25 -10.21 11.07
N LEU A 21 -6.36 -11.21 11.15
CA LEU A 21 -6.19 -12.23 10.11
C LEU A 21 -7.39 -13.18 10.03
N GLU A 22 -7.96 -13.61 11.17
CA GLU A 22 -9.18 -14.42 11.22
C GLU A 22 -10.37 -13.71 10.54
N ALA A 23 -10.54 -12.41 10.79
CA ALA A 23 -11.56 -11.61 10.12
C ALA A 23 -11.32 -11.48 8.60
N ALA A 24 -10.06 -11.36 8.19
CA ALA A 24 -9.67 -11.28 6.79
C ALA A 24 -9.92 -12.60 6.05
N GLU A 25 -9.62 -13.72 6.70
CA GLU A 25 -9.91 -15.07 6.19
C GLU A 25 -11.41 -15.32 6.08
N GLY A 26 -12.18 -15.01 7.13
CA GLY A 26 -13.64 -15.16 7.13
C GLY A 26 -14.36 -14.27 6.10
N SER A 27 -13.70 -13.22 5.58
CA SER A 27 -14.23 -12.34 4.55
C SER A 27 -13.64 -12.57 3.16
N SER A 28 -12.70 -13.52 3.01
CA SER A 28 -11.95 -13.76 1.78
C SER A 28 -11.31 -12.49 1.20
N ARG A 29 -10.84 -11.59 2.08
CA ARG A 29 -10.23 -10.32 1.69
C ARG A 29 -8.78 -10.21 2.19
N PRO A 30 -7.93 -9.47 1.46
CA PRO A 30 -6.61 -9.13 1.97
C PRO A 30 -6.73 -8.11 3.10
N VAL A 31 -5.66 -8.02 3.88
CA VAL A 31 -5.48 -7.03 4.93
C VAL A 31 -4.50 -5.95 4.49
N LEU A 32 -4.87 -4.68 4.73
CA LEU A 32 -3.90 -3.59 4.79
C LEU A 32 -3.36 -3.51 6.21
N TYR A 33 -2.10 -3.90 6.39
CA TYR A 33 -1.42 -4.04 7.67
C TYR A 33 -0.48 -2.86 7.93
N GLY A 34 -0.76 -2.11 8.99
CA GLY A 34 0.19 -1.13 9.53
C GLY A 34 1.06 -1.80 10.60
N PRO A 35 2.37 -2.01 10.36
CA PRO A 35 3.22 -2.74 11.28
C PRO A 35 3.33 -2.05 12.64
N ARG A 36 3.49 -2.87 13.68
CA ARG A 36 3.82 -2.40 15.01
C ARG A 36 5.31 -2.08 15.09
N PHE A 37 5.66 -1.01 15.77
CA PHE A 37 7.05 -0.55 15.89
C PHE A 37 7.53 -0.42 17.34
N ASP A 38 6.70 -0.73 18.34
CA ASP A 38 7.01 -0.58 19.77
C ASP A 38 7.97 -1.68 20.34
N GLY A 39 8.67 -2.43 19.49
CA GLY A 39 9.69 -3.44 19.84
C GLY A 39 9.21 -4.73 20.54
N ASP A 40 8.01 -4.74 21.12
CA ASP A 40 7.40 -5.88 21.84
C ASP A 40 6.79 -6.96 20.92
N PHE A 41 6.72 -6.67 19.63
CA PHE A 41 6.41 -7.62 18.56
C PHE A 41 7.25 -7.24 17.33
N PRO A 42 8.42 -7.86 17.12
CA PRO A 42 9.32 -7.50 16.03
C PRO A 42 8.72 -7.70 14.64
N LEU A 43 9.12 -6.87 13.67
CA LEU A 43 8.70 -6.94 12.27
C LEU A 43 9.02 -8.33 11.68
N ASP A 44 10.16 -8.90 12.06
CA ASP A 44 10.60 -10.22 11.65
C ASP A 44 9.66 -11.34 12.15
N GLU A 45 8.90 -11.10 13.23
CA GLU A 45 7.84 -11.99 13.71
C GLU A 45 6.45 -11.64 13.14
N GLN A 46 6.21 -10.37 12.80
CA GLN A 46 4.95 -9.91 12.20
C GLN A 46 4.80 -10.41 10.75
N LEU A 47 5.82 -10.21 9.92
CA LEU A 47 5.75 -10.50 8.47
C LEU A 47 5.44 -11.97 8.14
N PRO A 48 5.96 -12.99 8.87
CA PRO A 48 5.57 -14.38 8.67
C PRO A 48 4.09 -14.68 8.88
N CYS A 49 3.37 -13.86 9.65
CA CYS A 49 1.94 -14.05 9.89
C CYS A 49 1.06 -13.59 8.71
N LEU A 50 1.58 -12.77 7.81
CA LEU A 50 0.85 -12.24 6.66
C LEU A 50 0.76 -13.29 5.53
N ARG A 51 -0.36 -13.25 4.80
CA ARG A 51 -0.69 -14.18 3.73
C ARG A 51 -0.39 -13.55 2.36
N PRO A 52 -0.27 -14.36 1.30
CA PRO A 52 -0.22 -13.83 -0.06
C PRO A 52 -1.41 -12.90 -0.34
N GLY A 53 -1.13 -11.72 -0.89
CA GLY A 53 -2.13 -10.68 -1.17
C GLY A 53 -2.38 -9.69 -0.02
N ASP A 54 -1.96 -9.98 1.21
CA ASP A 54 -1.96 -8.98 2.28
C ASP A 54 -0.93 -7.88 1.95
N VAL A 55 -1.21 -6.64 2.36
CA VAL A 55 -0.45 -5.43 1.99
C VAL A 55 0.12 -4.78 3.26
N VAL A 56 1.43 -4.62 3.35
CA VAL A 56 2.10 -3.84 4.38
C VAL A 56 2.13 -2.38 3.95
N THR A 57 1.69 -1.46 4.81
CA THR A 57 1.80 0.00 4.56
C THR A 57 2.83 0.64 5.49
N TYR A 58 3.14 1.92 5.29
CA TYR A 58 4.20 2.65 6.00
C TYR A 58 5.62 2.12 5.73
N THR A 59 5.79 1.43 4.61
CA THR A 59 6.99 0.64 4.26
C THR A 59 8.29 1.45 4.33
N PHE A 60 8.24 2.73 3.96
CA PHE A 60 9.42 3.61 3.87
C PHE A 60 9.54 4.59 5.04
N GLY A 61 8.81 4.36 6.13
CA GLY A 61 8.88 5.20 7.33
C GLY A 61 10.10 4.93 8.19
N ASP A 62 10.63 5.98 8.82
CA ASP A 62 11.63 5.84 9.89
C ASP A 62 10.95 5.47 11.21
N LEU A 63 10.47 4.23 11.25
CA LEU A 63 9.91 3.59 12.43
C LEU A 63 11.03 2.86 13.18
N GLU A 64 10.87 2.69 14.50
CA GLU A 64 11.88 2.01 15.34
C GLU A 64 12.21 0.60 14.83
N ASP A 65 11.20 -0.12 14.31
CA ASP A 65 11.36 -1.43 13.68
C ASP A 65 10.97 -1.40 12.19
N ASN A 66 11.66 -0.54 11.42
CA ASN A 66 11.47 -0.39 9.97
C ASN A 66 12.11 -1.51 9.14
N ILE A 67 11.93 -1.47 7.81
CA ILE A 67 12.38 -2.52 6.87
C ILE A 67 13.90 -2.66 6.72
N ILE A 68 14.70 -1.74 7.27
CA ILE A 68 16.15 -1.73 7.17
C ILE A 68 16.75 -2.30 8.46
N ALA A 69 17.70 -3.23 8.31
CA ALA A 69 18.54 -3.73 9.39
C ALA A 69 20.00 -3.73 8.93
N LYS A 70 20.88 -3.14 9.76
CA LYS A 70 22.32 -3.05 9.46
C LYS A 70 22.63 -2.44 8.08
N GLY A 71 21.85 -1.42 7.68
CA GLY A 71 22.02 -0.69 6.42
C GLY A 71 21.56 -1.44 5.17
N ARG A 72 20.79 -2.52 5.33
CA ARG A 72 20.28 -3.35 4.23
C ARG A 72 18.80 -3.64 4.42
N VAL A 73 18.07 -3.95 3.35
CA VAL A 73 16.69 -4.44 3.49
C VAL A 73 16.69 -5.79 4.21
N ARG A 74 15.83 -5.96 5.22
CA ARG A 74 15.72 -7.19 6.03
C ARG A 74 15.42 -8.41 5.16
N SER A 75 15.98 -9.56 5.51
CA SER A 75 15.64 -10.83 4.84
C SER A 75 14.16 -11.15 4.99
N ALA A 76 13.56 -10.92 6.16
CA ALA A 76 12.14 -11.16 6.40
C ALA A 76 11.21 -10.35 5.45
N VAL A 77 11.65 -9.17 5.02
CA VAL A 77 10.94 -8.32 4.07
C VAL A 77 10.98 -8.94 2.66
N TRP A 78 12.16 -9.40 2.23
CA TRP A 78 12.31 -10.13 0.98
C TRP A 78 11.53 -11.45 0.98
N ASP A 79 11.60 -12.21 2.08
CA ASP A 79 10.87 -13.47 2.23
C ASP A 79 9.36 -13.23 2.18
N ALA A 80 8.85 -12.17 2.81
CA ALA A 80 7.45 -11.79 2.73
C ALA A 80 7.02 -11.45 1.31
N ARG A 81 7.82 -10.64 0.61
CA ARG A 81 7.59 -10.35 -0.81
C ARG A 81 7.59 -11.62 -1.67
N ALA A 82 8.54 -12.52 -1.46
CA ALA A 82 8.61 -13.80 -2.18
C ALA A 82 7.38 -14.69 -1.96
N ARG A 83 6.75 -14.59 -0.77
CA ARG A 83 5.46 -15.24 -0.47
C ARG A 83 4.25 -14.53 -1.08
N GLY A 84 4.42 -13.38 -1.72
CA GLY A 84 3.33 -12.59 -2.30
C GLY A 84 2.69 -11.58 -1.35
N VAL A 85 3.34 -11.22 -0.25
CA VAL A 85 2.97 -10.03 0.54
C VAL A 85 3.38 -8.79 -0.24
N LEU A 86 2.49 -7.81 -0.30
CA LEU A 86 2.67 -6.58 -1.05
C LEU A 86 3.08 -5.43 -0.12
N PHE A 87 3.73 -4.40 -0.66
CA PHE A 87 4.26 -3.27 0.09
C PHE A 87 3.76 -1.95 -0.48
N ASP A 88 2.91 -1.27 0.26
CA ASP A 88 2.41 0.06 -0.01
C ASP A 88 3.28 1.13 0.66
N ALA A 89 3.44 2.27 -0.01
CA ALA A 89 4.21 3.40 0.52
C ALA A 89 3.57 3.98 1.79
N GLY A 90 2.26 4.25 1.77
CA GLY A 90 1.53 4.81 2.91
C GLY A 90 2.15 6.07 3.49
N HIS A 91 2.55 7.05 2.68
CA HIS A 91 3.49 8.09 3.10
C HIS A 91 3.16 8.75 4.46
N GLY A 92 1.90 9.13 4.69
CA GLY A 92 1.42 9.73 5.94
C GLY A 92 2.21 10.98 6.38
N MET A 93 1.97 11.43 7.61
CA MET A 93 2.67 12.60 8.16
C MET A 93 4.08 12.30 8.67
N ARG A 94 4.37 11.04 9.02
CA ARG A 94 5.62 10.59 9.63
C ARG A 94 6.16 9.28 9.05
N SER A 95 5.56 8.77 7.97
CA SER A 95 5.79 7.40 7.50
C SER A 95 6.62 7.35 6.20
N PHE A 96 7.46 8.36 5.97
CA PHE A 96 8.43 8.37 4.87
C PHE A 96 9.77 8.98 5.31
N SER A 97 10.85 8.28 4.98
CA SER A 97 12.24 8.69 5.19
C SER A 97 13.03 8.51 3.91
N PHE A 98 13.69 9.57 3.46
CA PHE A 98 14.58 9.51 2.29
C PHE A 98 15.69 8.49 2.49
N GLN A 99 16.27 8.41 3.70
CA GLN A 99 17.33 7.43 3.99
C GLN A 99 16.85 5.99 3.81
N ILE A 100 15.65 5.66 4.30
CA ILE A 100 15.07 4.32 4.16
C ILE A 100 14.73 4.03 2.69
N ALA A 101 14.14 5.00 2.00
CA ALA A 101 13.85 4.89 0.58
C ALA A 101 15.11 4.71 -0.25
N ASP A 102 16.14 5.55 -0.09
CA ASP A 102 17.39 5.46 -0.84
C ASP A 102 18.04 4.06 -0.71
N ILE A 103 18.12 3.53 0.51
CA ILE A 103 18.67 2.17 0.74
C ILE A 103 17.81 1.11 0.07
N ALA A 104 16.50 1.13 0.28
CA ALA A 104 15.60 0.12 -0.26
C ALA A 104 15.57 0.12 -1.79
N ILE A 105 15.46 1.31 -2.39
CA ILE A 105 15.41 1.52 -3.84
C ILE A 105 16.76 1.14 -4.48
N ALA A 106 17.88 1.46 -3.85
CA ALA A 106 19.21 1.03 -4.31
C ALA A 106 19.40 -0.50 -4.31
N GLU A 107 18.73 -1.21 -3.40
CA GLU A 107 18.68 -2.68 -3.40
C GLU A 107 17.61 -3.28 -4.32
N GLY A 108 16.87 -2.45 -5.07
CA GLY A 108 15.80 -2.88 -5.97
C GLY A 108 14.47 -3.21 -5.26
N PHE A 109 14.31 -2.80 -4.01
CA PHE A 109 13.06 -2.96 -3.26
C PHE A 109 12.11 -1.76 -3.48
N PHE A 110 11.34 -1.82 -4.57
CA PHE A 110 10.32 -0.80 -4.89
C PHE A 110 8.97 -1.05 -4.20
N PRO A 111 8.16 -0.03 -3.83
CA PRO A 111 6.79 -0.21 -3.35
C PRO A 111 5.90 -0.84 -4.43
N ASP A 112 5.05 -1.80 -4.11
CA ASP A 112 3.99 -2.30 -5.02
C ASP A 112 2.94 -1.22 -5.35
N THR A 113 2.62 -0.36 -4.37
CA THR A 113 1.75 0.81 -4.56
C THR A 113 2.29 2.06 -3.89
N ILE A 114 1.98 3.21 -4.49
CA ILE A 114 2.31 4.54 -3.93
C ILE A 114 1.00 5.19 -3.46
N SER A 115 0.87 5.33 -2.14
CA SER A 115 -0.27 5.97 -1.49
C SER A 115 0.19 7.03 -0.48
N THR A 116 -0.73 7.93 -0.09
CA THR A 116 -0.42 9.11 0.71
C THR A 116 -0.78 8.99 2.19
N ASP A 117 -1.64 8.04 2.57
CA ASP A 117 -2.29 8.01 3.90
C ASP A 117 -2.84 9.38 4.32
N GLN A 118 -3.56 10.04 3.41
CA GLN A 118 -4.11 11.38 3.65
C GLN A 118 -5.30 11.34 4.63
N TYR A 119 -5.31 12.26 5.59
CA TYR A 119 -6.36 12.41 6.62
C TYR A 119 -6.43 13.86 7.11
N ASN A 120 -7.38 14.20 7.99
CA ASN A 120 -7.73 15.58 8.35
C ASN A 120 -6.57 16.49 8.78
N ARG A 121 -5.51 15.97 9.39
CA ARG A 121 -4.33 16.77 9.79
C ARG A 121 -3.47 17.25 8.61
N HIS A 122 -3.63 16.65 7.44
CA HIS A 122 -2.94 17.07 6.23
C HIS A 122 -3.64 18.25 5.53
N VAL A 123 -4.89 18.54 5.90
CA VAL A 123 -5.64 19.63 5.27
C VAL A 123 -4.98 20.96 5.63
N GLY A 124 -4.56 21.72 4.62
CA GLY A 124 -3.85 22.99 4.79
C GLY A 124 -2.38 22.83 5.21
N SER A 125 -1.80 21.63 5.11
CA SER A 125 -0.37 21.45 5.34
C SER A 125 0.44 22.28 4.34
N ASP A 126 1.41 23.03 4.84
CA ASP A 126 2.45 23.66 4.03
C ASP A 126 3.80 23.06 4.44
N PRO A 127 4.54 22.42 3.53
CA PRO A 127 4.21 22.21 2.11
C PRO A 127 3.14 21.14 1.87
N GLN A 128 2.35 21.28 0.79
CA GLN A 128 1.17 20.45 0.50
C GLN A 128 1.47 18.94 0.56
N HIS A 129 0.59 18.19 1.22
CA HIS A 129 0.61 16.73 1.26
C HIS A 129 -0.38 16.16 0.24
N ASP A 130 0.15 15.65 -0.86
CA ASP A 130 -0.64 15.06 -1.95
C ASP A 130 0.11 13.92 -2.66
N LEU A 131 -0.60 13.26 -3.57
CA LEU A 131 -0.07 12.13 -4.34
C LEU A 131 1.04 12.56 -5.32
N PRO A 132 0.91 13.65 -6.10
CA PRO A 132 1.99 14.11 -6.98
C PRO A 132 3.30 14.33 -6.23
N ARG A 133 3.26 14.96 -5.06
CA ARG A 133 4.47 15.18 -4.28
C ARG A 133 5.05 13.89 -3.71
N THR A 134 4.19 12.97 -3.29
CA THR A 134 4.62 11.64 -2.84
C THR A 134 5.32 10.89 -3.97
N MET A 135 4.76 10.92 -5.19
CA MET A 135 5.39 10.37 -6.39
C MET A 135 6.75 11.02 -6.68
N SER A 136 6.85 12.35 -6.59
CA SER A 136 8.12 13.07 -6.81
C SER A 136 9.24 12.64 -5.86
N LYS A 137 8.91 12.22 -4.62
CA LYS A 137 9.90 11.69 -3.69
C LYS A 137 10.49 10.36 -4.18
N PHE A 138 9.65 9.46 -4.69
CA PHE A 138 10.11 8.18 -5.25
C PHE A 138 10.92 8.35 -6.55
N ILE A 139 10.57 9.34 -7.36
CA ILE A 139 11.38 9.73 -8.53
C ILE A 139 12.76 10.24 -8.05
N ALA A 140 12.78 11.12 -7.05
CA ALA A 140 14.01 11.67 -6.50
C ALA A 140 14.93 10.61 -5.87
N THR A 141 14.37 9.52 -5.32
CA THR A 141 15.14 8.39 -4.75
C THR A 141 15.59 7.38 -5.81
N GLY A 142 15.30 7.60 -7.10
CA GLY A 142 15.85 6.81 -8.21
C GLY A 142 14.87 5.90 -8.95
N MET A 143 13.56 5.95 -8.68
CA MET A 143 12.58 5.24 -9.50
C MET A 143 12.31 5.98 -10.82
N SER A 144 12.03 5.25 -11.89
CA SER A 144 11.60 5.87 -13.15
C SER A 144 10.19 6.45 -13.02
N GLU A 145 9.91 7.53 -13.75
CA GLU A 145 8.58 8.15 -13.77
C GLU A 145 7.49 7.15 -14.17
N THR A 146 7.75 6.33 -15.19
CA THR A 146 6.81 5.28 -15.65
C THR A 146 6.44 4.31 -14.55
N GLU A 147 7.42 3.82 -13.78
CA GLU A 147 7.17 2.91 -12.66
C GLU A 147 6.38 3.60 -11.54
N VAL A 148 6.73 4.84 -11.22
CA VAL A 148 6.04 5.63 -10.19
C VAL A 148 4.57 5.87 -10.58
N PHE A 149 4.30 6.27 -11.82
CA PHE A 149 2.93 6.44 -12.31
C PHE A 149 2.15 5.12 -12.29
N ALA A 150 2.74 4.01 -12.73
CA ALA A 150 2.09 2.71 -12.70
C ALA A 150 1.73 2.29 -11.27
N ARG A 151 2.63 2.50 -10.31
CA ARG A 151 2.43 2.16 -8.88
C ARG A 151 1.46 3.12 -8.17
N ALA A 152 1.19 4.29 -8.72
CA ALA A 152 0.19 5.23 -8.21
C ALA A 152 -1.20 5.09 -8.87
N THR A 153 -1.32 4.33 -9.97
CA THR A 153 -2.57 4.25 -10.77
C THR A 153 -2.96 2.82 -11.13
N LEU A 154 -2.21 2.18 -12.01
CA LEU A 154 -2.50 0.85 -12.55
C LEU A 154 -2.44 -0.23 -11.46
N ARG A 155 -1.35 -0.29 -10.69
CA ARG A 155 -1.15 -1.30 -9.64
C ARG A 155 -2.24 -1.25 -8.56
N PRO A 156 -2.58 -0.11 -7.96
CA PRO A 156 -3.67 -0.09 -6.98
C PRO A 156 -5.02 -0.45 -7.61
N ALA A 157 -5.29 -0.08 -8.87
CA ALA A 157 -6.51 -0.50 -9.56
C ALA A 157 -6.57 -2.02 -9.80
N GLU A 158 -5.46 -2.65 -10.18
CA GLU A 158 -5.33 -4.11 -10.30
C GLU A 158 -5.58 -4.81 -8.95
N LEU A 159 -4.94 -4.33 -7.89
CA LEU A 159 -5.07 -4.91 -6.55
C LEU A 159 -6.49 -4.79 -5.96
N LEU A 160 -7.20 -3.72 -6.30
CA LEU A 160 -8.57 -3.49 -5.86
C LEU A 160 -9.63 -4.10 -6.80
N GLY A 161 -9.23 -4.74 -7.91
CA GLY A 161 -10.15 -5.29 -8.90
C GLY A 161 -10.96 -4.23 -9.66
N LEU A 162 -10.44 -3.00 -9.77
CA LEU A 162 -11.13 -1.84 -10.37
C LEU A 162 -10.89 -1.73 -11.89
N HIS A 163 -10.74 -2.85 -12.58
CA HIS A 163 -10.55 -2.88 -14.02
C HIS A 163 -11.72 -2.17 -14.73
N GLY A 164 -11.44 -1.04 -15.38
CA GLY A 164 -12.41 -0.28 -16.19
C GLY A 164 -13.10 0.92 -15.52
N THR A 165 -12.93 1.16 -14.22
CA THR A 165 -13.61 2.27 -13.52
C THR A 165 -12.69 3.31 -12.87
N GLY A 166 -11.39 3.04 -12.72
CA GLY A 166 -10.47 3.98 -12.04
C GLY A 166 -9.00 3.96 -12.45
N GLY A 167 -8.50 2.86 -13.03
CA GLY A 167 -7.19 2.85 -13.69
C GLY A 167 -7.42 3.13 -15.16
N VAL A 168 -7.13 4.33 -15.65
CA VAL A 168 -7.08 4.56 -17.10
C VAL A 168 -5.81 3.87 -17.63
N PRO A 169 -5.90 2.80 -18.43
CA PRO A 169 -4.81 2.53 -19.34
C PRO A 169 -4.81 3.73 -20.29
N PHE A 170 -3.71 4.47 -20.37
CA PHE A 170 -3.49 5.43 -21.45
C PHE A 170 -3.27 4.66 -22.77
N ALA A 171 -4.27 3.87 -23.16
CA ALA A 171 -4.39 3.30 -24.48
C ALA A 171 -5.23 4.27 -25.29
N VAL A 172 -4.62 4.91 -26.28
CA VAL A 172 -5.35 5.67 -27.31
C VAL A 172 -6.32 4.70 -27.97
N GLY A 173 -7.64 4.83 -27.70
CA GLY A 173 -8.68 4.11 -28.43
C GLY A 173 -9.87 3.53 -27.67
N HIS A 174 -9.98 3.62 -26.34
CA HIS A 174 -11.20 3.13 -25.67
C HIS A 174 -12.34 4.18 -25.70
N THR A 175 -13.25 4.01 -26.68
CA THR A 175 -14.54 4.70 -26.74
C THR A 175 -15.40 4.32 -25.54
N ARG A 176 -15.90 5.31 -24.81
CA ARG A 176 -16.90 5.15 -23.74
C ARG A 176 -18.10 4.38 -24.30
N GLY A 177 -18.49 3.31 -23.60
CA GLY A 177 -19.74 2.60 -23.87
C GLY A 177 -20.93 3.56 -23.71
N SER A 178 -21.54 3.95 -24.82
CA SER A 178 -22.87 4.52 -24.83
C SER A 178 -23.87 3.37 -24.80
N SER A 179 -24.54 3.18 -23.67
CA SER A 179 -25.78 2.39 -23.62
C SER A 179 -26.86 3.13 -24.43
N SER A 180 -27.08 2.74 -25.68
CA SER A 180 -28.25 3.14 -26.44
C SER A 180 -29.41 2.25 -26.03
N THR A 181 -30.24 2.74 -25.11
CA THR A 181 -31.60 2.24 -24.92
C THR A 181 -32.42 2.70 -26.12
N THR A 182 -32.72 1.81 -27.06
CA THR A 182 -33.80 2.01 -28.04
C THR A 182 -35.04 1.25 -27.59
N ALA A 183 -36.12 2.01 -27.47
CA ALA A 183 -37.43 1.60 -26.99
C ALA A 183 -38.26 0.85 -28.05
N SER A 184 -39.17 -0.01 -27.54
CA SER A 184 -40.57 -0.26 -27.97
C SER A 184 -40.94 -0.71 -29.39
N GLY A 185 -41.87 -1.69 -29.44
CA GLY A 185 -42.83 -1.97 -30.54
C GLY A 185 -42.53 -3.28 -31.29
N VAL A 186 -43.23 -4.40 -31.07
CA VAL A 186 -44.50 -4.84 -31.70
C VAL A 186 -44.43 -4.82 -33.24
N GLU A 187 -44.45 -5.98 -33.93
CA GLU A 187 -45.66 -6.66 -34.46
C GLU A 187 -45.32 -7.90 -35.32
N CYS A 188 -46.35 -8.75 -35.50
CA CYS A 188 -46.46 -9.98 -36.30
C CYS A 188 -45.96 -9.92 -37.75
N THR A 189 -45.45 -11.07 -38.24
CA THR A 189 -46.02 -11.85 -39.36
C THR A 189 -45.62 -13.30 -39.24
#